data_AF-A0A0C9PXT0-F1
#
_entry.id   AF-A0A0C9PXT0-F1
#
_cell.length_a   1.000
_cell.length_b   1.000
_cell.length_c   1.000
_cell.angle_alpha   90.00
_cell.angle_beta   90.00
_cell.angle_gamma   90.00
#
_symmetry.space_group_name_H-M   'P 1'
#
loop_
_entity.id
_entity.type
_entity.pdbx_description
1 polymer ?
#
loop_
_entity_poly.entity_id
_entity_poly.type
_entity_poly.pdbx_seq_one_letter_code
_entity_poly.pdbx_strand_id
1 'polypeptide(L)'
;MMAAFMLTTFIVAAQLHHKLVNMKAAIIFACLLAVAFARPDVSIVRQDADVQPEGFNFDVETSDGTQHASSGVLQNVGSDHEAIAIKGSYSWVDEKTGEKFTLTYIADENGFQPQGAHLPVAPVA
;
A
#
# COMPACT_ATOMS: atom_id res chain seq x y z
N MET A 1 -24.61 -19.08 61.29
CA MET A 1 -24.01 -17.78 60.92
C MET A 1 -22.68 -17.92 60.17
N MET A 2 -21.71 -18.70 60.66
CA MET A 2 -20.41 -18.88 59.98
C MET A 2 -20.48 -19.52 58.58
N ALA A 3 -21.33 -20.53 58.37
CA ALA A 3 -21.44 -21.22 57.07
C ALA A 3 -21.94 -20.30 55.92
N ALA A 4 -22.87 -19.38 56.22
CA ALA A 4 -23.38 -18.42 55.25
C ALA A 4 -22.33 -17.37 54.87
N PHE A 5 -21.50 -16.95 55.83
CA PHE A 5 -20.40 -16.00 55.58
C PHE A 5 -19.35 -16.62 54.64
N MET A 6 -18.97 -17.88 54.89
CA MET A 6 -17.99 -18.61 54.10
C MET A 6 -18.45 -18.83 52.64
N LEU A 7 -19.72 -19.20 52.43
CA LEU A 7 -20.29 -19.37 51.09
C LEU A 7 -20.32 -18.06 50.29
N THR A 8 -20.62 -16.94 50.96
CA THR A 8 -20.68 -15.63 50.32
C THR A 8 -19.29 -15.16 49.86
N THR A 9 -18.25 -15.35 50.69
CA THR A 9 -16.86 -15.03 50.32
C THR A 9 -16.36 -15.88 49.15
N PHE A 10 -16.71 -17.17 49.13
CA PHE A 10 -16.37 -18.06 48.01
C PHE A 10 -17.04 -17.63 46.69
N ILE A 11 -18.32 -17.24 46.73
CA ILE A 11 -19.03 -16.74 45.54
C ILE A 11 -18.39 -15.44 45.04
N VAL A 12 -18.08 -14.48 45.91
CA VAL A 12 -17.43 -13.22 45.52
C VAL A 12 -16.05 -13.47 44.91
N ALA A 13 -15.26 -14.38 45.48
CA ALA A 13 -13.96 -14.76 44.93
C ALA A 13 -14.06 -15.45 43.56
N ALA A 14 -15.05 -16.34 43.37
CA ALA A 14 -15.31 -16.98 42.08
C ALA A 14 -15.80 -15.98 41.01
N GLN A 15 -16.66 -15.02 41.38
CA GLN A 15 -17.13 -13.94 40.50
C GLN A 15 -15.98 -12.99 40.11
N LEU A 16 -15.07 -12.69 41.05
CA LEU A 16 -13.88 -11.89 40.78
C LEU A 16 -12.88 -12.64 39.88
N HIS A 17 -12.65 -13.93 40.15
CA HIS A 17 -11.81 -14.79 39.31
C HIS A 17 -12.35 -14.89 37.87
N HIS A 18 -13.66 -15.09 37.69
CA HIS A 18 -14.29 -15.11 36.37
C HIS A 18 -14.20 -13.75 35.64
N LYS A 19 -14.42 -12.64 36.35
CA LYS A 19 -14.22 -11.29 35.79
C LYS A 19 -12.77 -11.03 35.35
N LEU A 20 -11.79 -11.47 36.15
CA LEU A 20 -10.37 -11.34 35.80
C LEU A 20 -9.99 -12.20 34.59
N VAL A 21 -10.51 -13.42 34.48
CA VAL A 21 -10.25 -14.30 33.32
C VAL A 21 -10.84 -13.71 32.04
N ASN A 22 -12.07 -13.19 32.09
CA ASN A 22 -12.72 -12.56 30.93
C ASN A 22 -12.03 -11.27 30.48
N MET A 23 -11.53 -10.46 31.41
CA MET A 23 -10.77 -9.24 31.08
C MET A 23 -9.44 -9.58 30.39
N LYS A 24 -8.72 -10.59 30.87
CA LYS A 24 -7.47 -11.06 30.24
C LYS A 24 -7.74 -11.64 28.85
N ALA A 25 -8.81 -12.42 28.70
CA ALA A 25 -9.24 -12.95 27.41
C ALA A 25 -9.58 -11.82 26.41
N ALA A 26 -10.26 -10.77 26.87
CA ALA A 26 -10.56 -9.59 26.05
C ALA A 26 -9.29 -8.84 25.62
N ILE A 27 -8.30 -8.66 26.52
CA ILE A 27 -7.02 -8.02 26.19
C ILE A 27 -6.24 -8.85 25.17
N ILE A 28 -6.14 -10.17 25.37
CA ILE A 28 -5.44 -11.06 24.45
C ILE A 28 -6.10 -11.03 23.07
N PHE A 29 -7.44 -11.08 23.01
CA PHE A 29 -8.19 -10.98 21.76
C PHE A 29 -7.95 -9.63 21.06
N ALA A 30 -7.97 -8.53 21.82
CA ALA A 30 -7.69 -7.20 21.29
C ALA A 30 -6.25 -7.09 20.76
N CYS A 31 -5.26 -7.67 21.44
CA CYS A 31 -3.87 -7.71 20.97
C CYS A 31 -3.72 -8.53 19.68
N LEU A 32 -4.36 -9.70 19.58
CA LEU A 32 -4.33 -10.51 18.36
C LEU A 32 -4.98 -9.79 17.18
N LEU A 33 -6.09 -9.08 17.44
CA LEU A 33 -6.78 -8.29 16.43
C LEU A 33 -5.90 -7.10 15.99
N ALA A 34 -5.26 -6.40 16.93
CA ALA A 34 -4.33 -5.31 16.61
C ALA A 34 -3.16 -5.77 15.75
N VAL A 35 -2.57 -6.95 16.03
CA VAL A 35 -1.49 -7.51 15.21
C VAL A 35 -1.98 -7.93 13.82
N ALA A 36 -3.18 -8.53 13.72
CA ALA A 36 -3.75 -8.94 12.45
C ALA A 36 -4.08 -7.76 11.51
N PHE A 37 -4.36 -6.58 12.06
CA PHE A 37 -4.64 -5.36 11.30
C PHE A 37 -3.44 -4.40 11.17
N ALA A 38 -2.28 -4.73 11.75
CA ALA A 38 -1.08 -3.94 11.58
C ALA A 38 -0.57 -4.10 10.14
N ARG A 39 -0.55 -3.00 9.37
CA ARG A 39 0.16 -2.94 8.10
C ARG A 39 1.60 -2.50 8.32
N PRO A 40 2.57 -3.06 7.58
CA PRO A 40 3.94 -2.58 7.62
C PRO A 40 4.01 -1.12 7.12
N ASP A 41 4.83 -0.29 7.77
CA ASP A 41 5.14 1.04 7.28
C ASP A 41 5.95 0.94 5.99
N VAL A 42 5.53 1.68 4.96
CA VAL A 42 6.23 1.78 3.68
C VAL A 42 7.05 3.06 3.66
N SER A 43 8.33 2.93 3.32
CA SER A 43 9.28 4.04 3.25
C SER A 43 9.89 4.13 1.85
N ILE A 44 10.35 5.32 1.47
CA ILE A 44 11.07 5.53 0.21
C ILE A 44 12.51 5.07 0.42
N VAL A 45 12.95 4.08 -0.37
CA VAL A 45 14.31 3.51 -0.33
C VAL A 45 15.23 4.25 -1.31
N ARG A 46 14.71 4.63 -2.47
CA ARG A 46 15.42 5.44 -3.45
C ARG A 46 14.47 6.45 -4.06
N GLN A 47 14.99 7.66 -4.25
CA GLN A 47 14.31 8.69 -5.01
C GLN A 47 15.35 9.49 -5.77
N ASP A 48 15.15 9.61 -7.08
CA ASP A 48 15.95 10.41 -7.98
C ASP A 48 15.01 11.32 -8.79
N ALA A 49 15.39 12.58 -8.92
CA ALA A 49 14.61 13.58 -9.63
C ALA A 49 15.59 14.56 -10.27
N ASP A 50 15.68 14.50 -11.59
CA ASP A 50 16.48 15.40 -12.39
C ASP A 50 15.54 16.19 -13.30
N VAL A 51 15.59 17.52 -13.21
CA VAL A 51 14.73 18.42 -13.97
C VAL A 51 15.62 19.28 -14.85
N GLN A 52 15.45 19.12 -16.16
CA GLN A 52 16.17 19.87 -17.18
C GLN A 52 15.21 20.87 -17.87
N PRO A 53 15.72 21.87 -18.60
CA PRO A 53 14.87 22.85 -19.28
C PRO A 53 13.89 22.22 -20.28
N GLU A 54 14.29 21.13 -20.93
CA GLU A 54 13.55 20.46 -22.00
C GLU A 54 13.04 19.08 -21.58
N GLY A 55 13.07 18.75 -20.29
CA GLY A 55 12.70 17.41 -19.85
C GLY A 55 12.87 17.16 -18.36
N PHE A 56 12.56 15.94 -17.96
CA PHE A 56 12.80 15.47 -16.60
C PHE A 56 13.04 13.96 -16.59
N ASN A 57 13.72 13.49 -15.56
CA ASN A 57 13.76 12.09 -15.16
C ASN A 57 13.34 11.98 -13.70
N PHE A 58 12.51 11.00 -13.39
CA PHE A 58 12.01 10.74 -12.06
C PHE A 58 11.98 9.24 -11.80
N ASP A 59 12.66 8.81 -10.75
CA ASP A 59 12.69 7.42 -10.29
C ASP A 59 12.40 7.38 -8.79
N VAL A 60 11.48 6.51 -8.38
CA VAL A 60 11.20 6.25 -6.97
C VAL A 60 11.03 4.76 -6.73
N GLU A 61 11.58 4.29 -5.62
CA GLU A 61 11.47 2.92 -5.13
C GLU A 61 11.11 2.96 -3.64
N THR A 62 10.12 2.17 -3.26
CA THR A 62 9.64 2.05 -1.88
C THR A 62 9.95 0.67 -1.31
N SER A 63 9.95 0.58 0.03
CA SER A 63 10.40 -0.61 0.77
C SER A 63 9.51 -1.84 0.60
N ASP A 64 8.31 -1.67 0.05
CA ASP A 64 7.38 -2.72 -0.35
C ASP A 64 7.69 -3.32 -1.74
N GLY A 65 8.71 -2.79 -2.44
CA GLY A 65 9.10 -3.22 -3.78
C GLY A 65 8.33 -2.50 -4.90
N THR A 66 7.52 -1.49 -4.57
CA THR A 66 6.91 -0.63 -5.59
C THR A 66 7.96 0.28 -6.21
N GLN A 67 7.94 0.38 -7.54
CA GLN A 67 8.87 1.16 -8.34
C GLN A 67 8.11 2.01 -9.35
N HIS A 68 8.47 3.28 -9.47
CA HIS A 68 7.94 4.18 -10.48
C HIS A 68 9.09 4.93 -11.14
N ALA A 69 9.22 4.76 -12.45
CA ALA A 69 10.17 5.46 -13.29
C ALA A 69 9.40 6.25 -14.34
N SER A 70 9.78 7.50 -14.59
CA SER A 70 9.20 8.32 -15.64
C SER A 70 10.23 9.30 -16.19
N SER A 71 10.16 9.54 -17.49
CA SER A 71 10.97 10.52 -18.19
C SER A 71 10.09 11.33 -19.11
N GLY A 72 10.23 12.64 -19.08
CA GLY A 72 9.53 13.57 -19.95
C GLY A 72 10.50 14.30 -20.85
N VAL A 73 10.12 14.51 -22.11
CA VAL A 73 10.90 15.30 -23.08
C VAL A 73 9.95 16.26 -23.79
N LEU A 74 10.34 17.53 -23.86
CA LEU A 74 9.63 18.53 -24.63
C LEU A 74 9.82 18.26 -26.12
N GLN A 75 8.72 18.18 -26.85
CA GLN A 75 8.67 17.95 -28.29
C GLN A 75 8.24 19.24 -28.99
N ASN A 76 8.71 19.40 -30.24
CA ASN A 76 8.35 20.51 -31.12
C ASN A 76 8.59 21.90 -30.53
N VAL A 77 9.69 22.06 -29.77
CA VAL A 77 10.08 23.30 -29.09
C VAL A 77 10.08 24.49 -30.03
N GLY A 78 9.41 25.57 -29.65
CA GLY A 78 9.31 26.81 -30.43
C GLY A 78 8.32 26.75 -31.61
N SER A 79 7.39 25.79 -31.61
CA SER A 79 6.28 25.71 -32.57
C SER A 79 4.92 25.84 -31.88
N ASP A 80 3.85 26.04 -32.66
CA ASP A 80 2.47 26.04 -32.14
C ASP A 80 2.03 24.67 -31.59
N HIS A 81 2.83 23.60 -31.80
CA HIS A 81 2.56 22.22 -31.39
C HIS A 81 3.56 21.76 -30.31
N GLU A 82 4.14 22.70 -29.56
CA GLU A 82 5.02 22.38 -28.44
C GLU A 82 4.24 21.59 -27.36
N ALA A 83 4.71 20.38 -27.06
CA ALA A 83 4.05 19.47 -26.13
C ALA A 83 5.07 18.57 -25.43
N ILE A 84 4.78 18.16 -24.19
CA ILE A 84 5.64 17.21 -23.48
C ILE A 84 5.20 15.78 -23.79
N ALA A 85 6.15 14.92 -24.16
CA ALA A 85 5.94 13.49 -24.27
C ALA A 85 6.57 12.78 -23.07
N ILE A 86 5.78 12.01 -22.34
CA ILE A 86 6.21 11.29 -21.13
C ILE A 86 6.19 9.79 -21.42
N LYS A 87 7.25 9.10 -21.01
CA LYS A 87 7.32 7.65 -20.97
C LYS A 87 7.63 7.22 -19.56
N GLY A 88 6.91 6.22 -19.06
CA GLY A 88 7.15 5.72 -17.72
C GLY A 88 6.77 4.27 -17.54
N SER A 89 7.16 3.75 -16.38
CA SER A 89 6.80 2.43 -15.91
C SER A 89 6.46 2.47 -14.42
N TYR A 90 5.41 1.75 -14.06
CA TYR A 90 4.98 1.55 -12.68
C TYR A 90 4.94 0.05 -12.39
N SER A 91 5.60 -0.39 -11.33
CA SER A 91 5.63 -1.79 -10.92
C SER A 91 5.35 -1.92 -9.43
N TRP A 92 4.60 -2.94 -9.06
CA TRP A 92 4.28 -3.24 -7.67
C TRP A 92 4.14 -4.74 -7.49
N VAL A 93 4.21 -5.19 -6.24
CA VAL A 93 3.97 -6.58 -5.87
C VAL A 93 2.60 -6.66 -5.22
N ASP A 94 1.77 -7.61 -5.66
CA ASP A 94 0.47 -7.83 -5.03
C ASP A 94 0.68 -8.47 -3.64
N GLU A 95 0.12 -7.83 -2.61
CA GLU A 95 0.28 -8.25 -1.21
C GLU A 95 -0.33 -9.64 -0.91
N LYS A 96 -1.27 -10.12 -1.74
CA LYS A 96 -1.99 -11.38 -1.53
C LYS A 96 -1.41 -12.52 -2.35
N THR A 97 -1.06 -12.27 -3.61
CA THR A 97 -0.55 -13.30 -4.53
C THR A 97 0.97 -13.33 -4.60
N GLY A 98 1.65 -12.25 -4.23
CA GLY A 98 3.10 -12.08 -4.41
C GLY A 98 3.52 -11.88 -5.87
N GLU A 99 2.57 -11.75 -6.80
CA GLU A 99 2.85 -11.54 -8.22
C GLU A 99 3.31 -10.10 -8.46
N LYS A 100 4.36 -9.94 -9.27
CA LYS A 100 4.86 -8.63 -9.68
C LYS A 100 4.10 -8.15 -10.91
N PHE A 101 3.37 -7.05 -10.76
CA PHE A 101 2.72 -6.37 -11.86
C PHE A 101 3.62 -5.25 -12.39
N THR A 102 3.63 -5.09 -13.71
CA THR A 102 4.33 -4.00 -14.39
C THR A 102 3.41 -3.38 -15.42
N LEU A 103 3.36 -2.06 -15.40
CA LEU A 103 2.64 -1.19 -16.32
C LEU A 103 3.66 -0.27 -16.97
N THR A 104 3.69 -0.20 -18.29
CA THR A 104 4.44 0.80 -19.04
C THR A 104 3.47 1.72 -19.76
N TYR A 105 3.79 2.99 -19.90
CA TYR A 105 2.90 3.93 -20.59
C TYR A 105 3.67 4.96 -21.40
N ILE A 106 2.99 5.47 -22.42
CA ILE A 106 3.38 6.66 -23.18
C ILE A 106 2.23 7.66 -23.04
N ALA A 107 2.55 8.91 -22.71
CA ALA A 107 1.60 10.02 -22.72
C ALA A 107 2.15 11.09 -23.67
N ASP A 108 1.47 11.27 -24.79
CA ASP A 108 1.83 12.26 -25.82
C ASP A 108 0.56 12.93 -26.39
N GLU A 109 0.66 13.58 -27.54
CA GLU A 109 -0.45 14.25 -28.24
C GLU A 109 -1.63 13.31 -28.53
N ASN A 110 -1.40 11.99 -28.63
CA ASN A 110 -2.43 10.98 -28.83
C ASN A 110 -3.06 10.49 -27.51
N GLY A 111 -2.67 11.09 -26.38
CA GLY A 111 -3.17 10.76 -25.04
C GLY A 111 -2.35 9.68 -24.34
N PHE A 112 -2.93 9.14 -23.26
CA PHE A 112 -2.30 8.14 -22.41
C PHE A 112 -2.51 6.72 -22.94
N GLN A 113 -1.42 6.02 -23.20
CA GLN A 113 -1.38 4.71 -23.84
C GLN A 113 -0.70 3.69 -22.92
N PRO A 114 -1.44 3.05 -22.00
CA PRO A 114 -0.90 2.08 -21.08
C PRO A 114 -0.77 0.69 -21.71
N GLN A 115 0.27 -0.04 -21.31
CA GLN A 115 0.57 -1.40 -21.73
C GLN A 115 0.98 -2.21 -20.50
N GLY A 116 0.36 -3.37 -20.31
CA GLY A 116 0.64 -4.26 -19.20
C GLY A 116 -0.12 -5.57 -19.34
N ALA A 117 0.47 -6.68 -18.89
CA ALA A 117 -0.12 -8.01 -19.04
C ALA A 117 -1.50 -8.18 -18.35
N HIS A 118 -1.79 -7.33 -17.38
CA HIS A 118 -3.02 -7.34 -16.58
C HIS A 118 -4.12 -6.42 -17.13
N LEU A 119 -3.84 -5.65 -18.20
CA LEU A 119 -4.82 -4.76 -18.78
C LEU A 119 -5.72 -5.51 -19.77
N PRO A 120 -7.01 -5.14 -19.88
CA PRO A 120 -7.87 -5.62 -20.94
C PRO A 120 -7.29 -5.24 -22.31
N VAL A 121 -7.07 -6.24 -23.17
CA VAL A 121 -6.69 -5.99 -24.57
C VAL A 121 -7.96 -5.64 -25.34
N ALA A 122 -7.98 -4.46 -25.97
CA ALA A 122 -9.10 -4.08 -26.82
C ALA A 122 -9.28 -5.11 -27.96
N PRO A 123 -10.53 -5.46 -28.34
CA PRO A 123 -10.76 -6.36 -29.47
C PRO A 123 -10.13 -5.77 -30.74
N VAL A 124 -9.47 -6.60 -31.53
CA VAL A 124 -9.00 -6.22 -32.87
C VAL A 124 -10.23 -5.89 -33.72
N ALA A 125 -10.29 -4.67 -34.26
CA ALA A 125 -11.37 -4.20 -35.13
C ALA A 125 -11.29 -4.82 -36.53
#